data_AF-A0A842TLX7-F1
#
_entry.id   AF-A0A842TLX7-F1
#
_cell.length_a   1.000
_cell.length_b   1.000
_cell.length_c   1.000
_cell.angle_alpha   90.00
_cell.angle_beta   90.00
_cell.angle_gamma   90.00
#
_symmetry.space_group_name_H-M   'P 1'
#
loop_
_entity.id
_entity.type
_entity.pdbx_description
1 polymer ?
#
loop_
_entity_poly.entity_id
_entity_poly.type
_entity_poly.pdbx_seq_one_letter_code
_entity_poly.pdbx_strand_id
1 'polypeptide(L)'
;MREIPHYGQLYNTCGLSSLLMIANPENSNLQYLLDEICEYLGVSTTFNRALNWQLACGYLLLKMSFSRILGYQLRKNFGTIYDNYKILLENQIRQKIQYHKDRENKKTVSNLNTFLEHRIIRKKTLRLFMDDMKTNLELKLLAFLFGGKFIKNNDSNDGTGCHIFKKNNKKTRKRLMEMIDDGLMLGLFNHWMAVRNLEKNDQSQHVITINDPLRNRESILLSEIDENHRFYHYRFDLNLQKKMDRKIRRACNLRKYPKIP
;
A
#
# COMPACT_ATOMS: atom_id res chain seq x y z
N MET A 1 -8.59 -0.93 -21.28
CA MET A 1 -7.39 -0.56 -20.52
C MET A 1 -7.83 0.18 -19.27
N ARG A 2 -7.34 -0.22 -18.11
CA ARG A 2 -7.79 0.29 -16.81
C ARG A 2 -7.38 1.76 -16.62
N GLU A 3 -8.35 2.65 -16.38
CA GLU A 3 -8.04 4.03 -15.99
C GLU A 3 -7.62 4.07 -14.51
N ILE A 4 -6.44 4.65 -14.25
CA ILE A 4 -5.85 4.75 -12.91
C ILE A 4 -5.77 6.24 -12.52
N PRO A 5 -6.42 6.64 -11.42
CA PRO A 5 -6.40 8.03 -10.95
C PRO A 5 -5.00 8.42 -10.47
N HIS A 6 -4.72 9.72 -10.45
CA HIS A 6 -3.51 10.26 -9.82
C HIS A 6 -3.87 10.79 -8.42
N TYR A 7 -3.11 10.35 -7.43
CA TYR A 7 -3.19 10.79 -6.05
C TYR A 7 -1.85 11.37 -5.58
N GLY A 8 -1.87 12.54 -4.94
CA GLY A 8 -0.70 13.05 -4.23
C GLY A 8 -0.33 12.18 -3.02
N GLN A 9 0.71 12.55 -2.28
CA GLN A 9 1.13 11.83 -1.08
C GLN A 9 1.32 12.74 0.14
N LEU A 10 1.14 12.15 1.33
CA LEU A 10 1.75 12.65 2.55
C LEU A 10 3.25 12.31 2.58
N TYR A 11 4.00 12.93 3.49
CA TYR A 11 5.43 12.66 3.64
C TYR A 11 5.73 11.15 3.81
N ASN A 12 6.64 10.61 2.99
CA ASN A 12 7.07 9.20 2.97
C ASN A 12 5.96 8.16 2.69
N THR A 13 4.86 8.56 2.04
CA THR A 13 3.71 7.68 1.77
C THR A 13 3.51 7.31 0.31
N CYS A 14 4.50 7.53 -0.57
CA CYS A 14 4.41 7.21 -2.00
C CYS A 14 3.91 5.79 -2.27
N GLY A 15 4.33 4.80 -1.47
CA GLY A 15 3.85 3.42 -1.56
C GLY A 15 2.35 3.27 -1.27
N LEU A 16 1.83 3.99 -0.28
CA LEU A 16 0.40 3.96 0.05
C LEU A 16 -0.43 4.65 -1.02
N SER A 17 0.04 5.81 -1.51
CA SER A 17 -0.63 6.54 -2.58
C SER A 17 -0.67 5.71 -3.87
N SER A 18 0.47 5.17 -4.29
CA SER A 18 0.56 4.32 -5.49
C SER A 18 -0.26 3.04 -5.37
N LEU A 19 -0.33 2.43 -4.18
CA LEU A 19 -1.22 1.29 -3.95
C LEU A 19 -2.70 1.69 -4.06
N LEU A 20 -3.10 2.85 -3.53
CA LEU A 20 -4.48 3.36 -3.68
C LEU A 20 -4.82 3.64 -5.14
N MET A 21 -3.89 4.17 -5.93
CA MET A 21 -4.08 4.36 -7.37
C MET A 21 -4.38 3.03 -8.06
N ILE A 22 -3.53 2.01 -7.88
CA ILE A 22 -3.75 0.70 -8.53
C ILE A 22 -4.90 -0.11 -7.92
N ALA A 23 -5.33 0.18 -6.68
CA ALA A 23 -6.52 -0.41 -6.09
C ALA A 23 -7.81 0.24 -6.61
N ASN A 24 -7.72 1.50 -7.05
CA ASN A 24 -8.80 2.35 -7.54
C ASN A 24 -10.06 2.30 -6.64
N PRO A 25 -10.00 2.87 -5.41
CA PRO A 25 -11.09 2.81 -4.45
C PRO A 25 -12.36 3.57 -4.89
N GLU A 26 -12.25 4.58 -5.75
CA GLU A 26 -13.36 5.43 -6.20
C GLU A 26 -14.53 4.59 -6.73
N ASN A 27 -15.75 4.96 -6.33
CA ASN A 27 -16.99 4.26 -6.69
C ASN A 27 -17.04 2.77 -6.33
N SER A 28 -16.28 2.34 -5.30
CA SER A 28 -16.24 0.95 -4.85
C SER A 28 -16.53 0.79 -3.35
N ASN A 29 -16.73 -0.46 -2.91
CA ASN A 29 -16.82 -0.77 -1.47
C ASN A 29 -15.58 -0.34 -0.68
N LEU A 30 -14.41 -0.29 -1.33
CA LEU A 30 -13.17 0.13 -0.69
C LEU A 30 -13.17 1.61 -0.35
N GLN A 31 -13.77 2.48 -1.18
CA GLN A 31 -13.95 3.90 -0.83
C GLN A 31 -14.72 4.02 0.49
N TYR A 32 -15.90 3.41 0.59
CA TYR A 32 -16.72 3.49 1.81
C TYR A 32 -16.00 2.95 3.04
N LEU A 33 -15.25 1.85 2.89
CA LEU A 33 -14.45 1.30 3.97
C LEU A 33 -13.36 2.29 4.43
N LEU A 34 -12.63 2.87 3.49
CA LEU A 34 -11.56 3.83 3.80
C LEU A 34 -12.13 5.10 4.44
N ASP A 35 -13.28 5.58 3.96
CA ASP A 35 -13.94 6.76 4.54
C ASP A 35 -14.38 6.53 5.96
N GLU A 36 -15.02 5.39 6.26
CA GLU A 36 -15.43 5.07 7.62
C GLU A 36 -14.24 4.94 8.58
N ILE A 37 -13.09 4.44 8.09
CA ILE A 37 -11.85 4.43 8.88
C ILE A 37 -11.38 5.88 9.13
N CYS A 38 -11.41 6.75 8.12
CA CYS A 38 -11.07 8.17 8.28
C CYS A 38 -12.00 8.86 9.28
N GLU A 39 -13.32 8.64 9.19
CA GLU A 39 -14.31 9.15 10.14
C GLU A 39 -14.04 8.64 11.56
N TYR A 40 -13.74 7.35 11.73
CA TYR A 40 -13.34 6.76 13.01
C TYR A 40 -12.07 7.42 13.59
N LEU A 41 -11.14 7.83 12.73
CA LEU A 41 -9.94 8.58 13.12
C LEU A 41 -10.23 10.08 13.39
N GLY A 42 -11.45 10.54 13.12
CA GLY A 42 -11.86 11.94 13.21
C GLY A 42 -11.21 12.81 12.15
N VAL A 43 -11.08 12.30 10.92
CA VAL A 43 -10.53 13.00 9.75
C VAL A 43 -11.61 13.07 8.67
N SER A 44 -11.92 14.28 8.21
CA SER A 44 -12.91 14.49 7.14
C SER A 44 -12.39 13.94 5.80
N THR A 45 -13.29 13.41 4.98
CA THR A 45 -13.02 12.93 3.62
C THR A 45 -13.57 13.84 2.54
N THR A 46 -14.12 15.01 2.91
CA THR A 46 -14.72 15.97 1.96
C THR A 46 -13.68 16.67 1.08
N PHE A 47 -12.48 16.89 1.60
CA PHE A 47 -11.35 17.50 0.88
C PHE A 47 -10.13 16.61 0.98
N ASN A 48 -9.34 16.52 -0.09
CA ASN A 48 -8.12 15.71 -0.14
C ASN A 48 -8.35 14.25 0.29
N ARG A 49 -9.48 13.67 -0.13
CA ARG A 49 -9.93 12.32 0.26
C ARG A 49 -8.84 11.27 0.12
N ALA A 50 -8.12 11.27 -1.00
CA ALA A 50 -7.03 10.34 -1.26
C ALA A 50 -5.84 10.48 -0.29
N LEU A 51 -5.55 11.69 0.22
CA LEU A 51 -4.53 11.86 1.28
C LEU A 51 -5.03 11.28 2.60
N ASN A 52 -6.31 11.47 2.93
CA ASN A 52 -6.88 10.94 4.17
C ASN A 52 -7.00 9.41 4.14
N TRP A 53 -7.26 8.81 2.97
CA TRP A 53 -7.18 7.37 2.79
C TRP A 53 -5.79 6.79 3.09
N GLN A 54 -4.70 7.56 2.91
CA GLN A 54 -3.37 7.11 3.31
C GLN A 54 -3.26 6.95 4.84
N LEU A 55 -3.95 7.78 5.62
CA LEU A 55 -4.05 7.61 7.07
C LEU A 55 -4.85 6.34 7.42
N ALA A 56 -5.93 6.05 6.69
CA ALA A 56 -6.68 4.80 6.85
C ALA A 56 -5.79 3.57 6.54
N CYS A 57 -5.00 3.63 5.46
CA CYS A 57 -4.00 2.61 5.14
C CYS A 57 -2.97 2.40 6.27
N GLY A 58 -2.42 3.50 6.79
CA GLY A 58 -1.48 3.45 7.92
C GLY A 58 -2.10 2.86 9.18
N TYR A 59 -3.36 3.20 9.46
CA TYR A 59 -4.12 2.62 10.56
C TYR A 59 -4.32 1.12 10.36
N LEU A 60 -4.67 0.66 9.16
CA LEU A 60 -4.85 -0.77 8.86
C LEU A 60 -3.57 -1.58 9.04
N LEU A 61 -2.42 -1.03 8.65
CA LEU A 61 -1.10 -1.62 8.91
C LEU A 61 -0.87 -1.78 10.41
N LEU A 62 -0.98 -0.71 11.20
CA LEU A 62 -0.85 -0.83 12.65
C LEU A 62 -1.87 -1.83 13.24
N LYS A 63 -3.12 -1.79 12.77
CA LYS A 63 -4.23 -2.62 13.27
C LYS A 63 -4.05 -4.09 12.98
N MET A 64 -3.51 -4.45 11.81
CA MET A 64 -3.35 -5.85 11.44
C MET A 64 -2.34 -6.57 12.34
N SER A 65 -1.35 -5.85 12.91
CA SER A 65 -0.32 -6.45 13.78
C SER A 65 -0.86 -7.13 15.05
N PHE A 66 -2.03 -6.72 15.55
CA PHE A 66 -2.62 -7.24 16.78
C PHE A 66 -4.08 -7.70 16.65
N SER A 67 -4.75 -7.41 15.53
CA SER A 67 -6.11 -7.90 15.29
C SER A 67 -6.11 -9.42 15.09
N ARG A 68 -6.80 -10.16 15.96
CA ARG A 68 -6.96 -11.63 15.81
C ARG A 68 -7.61 -12.01 14.48
N ILE A 69 -8.60 -11.22 14.05
CA ILE A 69 -9.37 -11.49 12.83
C ILE A 69 -8.50 -11.31 11.58
N LEU A 70 -7.79 -10.19 11.49
CA LEU A 70 -6.90 -9.92 10.35
C LEU A 70 -5.69 -10.83 10.40
N GLY A 71 -5.10 -11.01 11.58
CA GLY A 71 -3.95 -11.88 11.78
C GLY A 71 -4.21 -13.33 11.40
N TYR A 72 -5.41 -13.87 11.63
CA TYR A 72 -5.78 -15.20 11.13
C TYR A 72 -5.79 -15.26 9.59
N GLN A 73 -6.38 -14.26 8.92
CA GLN A 73 -6.40 -14.25 7.45
C GLN A 73 -4.98 -14.08 6.88
N LEU A 74 -4.18 -13.18 7.44
CA LEU A 74 -2.83 -12.90 6.98
C LEU A 74 -1.90 -14.08 7.23
N ARG A 75 -1.94 -14.72 8.40
CA ARG A 75 -1.17 -15.95 8.68
C ARG A 75 -1.54 -17.07 7.72
N LYS A 76 -2.83 -17.23 7.38
CA LYS A 76 -3.27 -18.24 6.40
C LYS A 76 -2.71 -18.00 4.99
N ASN A 77 -2.56 -16.76 4.56
CA ASN A 77 -2.17 -16.43 3.18
C ASN A 77 -0.66 -16.13 3.03
N PHE A 78 0.00 -15.66 4.10
CA PHE A 78 1.39 -15.22 4.07
C PHE A 78 2.30 -16.01 5.04
N GLY A 79 1.74 -16.81 5.96
CA GLY A 79 2.53 -17.63 6.88
C GLY A 79 3.53 -16.81 7.70
N THR A 80 4.80 -17.25 7.69
CA THR A 80 5.92 -16.62 8.40
C THR A 80 6.20 -15.18 7.95
N ILE A 81 5.85 -14.82 6.70
CA ILE A 81 6.00 -13.46 6.19
C ILE A 81 5.19 -12.46 7.03
N TYR A 82 3.98 -12.85 7.46
CA TYR A 82 3.16 -12.02 8.34
C TYR A 82 3.70 -11.95 9.77
N ASP A 83 4.30 -13.02 10.29
CA ASP A 83 4.94 -12.99 11.60
C ASP A 83 6.16 -12.07 11.61
N ASN A 84 6.97 -12.10 10.54
CA ASN A 84 8.10 -11.19 10.35
C ASN A 84 7.63 -9.73 10.31
N TYR A 85 6.51 -9.44 9.65
CA TYR A 85 5.92 -8.10 9.66
C TYR A 85 5.67 -7.59 11.08
N LYS A 86 5.08 -8.42 11.95
CA LYS A 86 4.80 -8.03 13.34
C LYS A 86 6.08 -7.72 14.12
N ILE A 87 7.09 -8.58 13.98
CA ILE A 87 8.37 -8.44 14.67
C ILE A 87 9.07 -7.15 14.23
N LEU A 88 9.12 -6.90 12.92
CA LEU A 88 9.72 -5.68 12.36
C LEU A 88 9.00 -4.42 12.84
N LEU A 89 7.66 -4.40 12.81
CA LEU A 89 6.88 -3.27 13.29
C LEU A 89 7.14 -3.02 14.79
N GLU A 90 7.13 -4.06 15.61
CA GLU A 90 7.39 -3.93 17.04
C GLU A 90 8.79 -3.36 17.31
N ASN A 91 9.80 -3.87 16.60
CA ASN A 91 11.17 -3.38 16.70
C ASN A 91 11.28 -1.90 16.29
N GLN A 92 10.62 -1.49 15.19
CA GLN A 92 10.58 -0.09 14.76
C GLN A 92 9.95 0.82 15.84
N ILE A 93 8.85 0.39 16.46
CA ILE A 93 8.20 1.15 17.54
C ILE A 93 9.12 1.24 18.76
N ARG A 94 9.82 0.16 19.13
CA ARG A 94 10.80 0.15 20.25
C ARG A 94 11.97 1.09 19.99
N GLN A 95 12.49 1.13 18.77
CA GLN A 95 13.53 2.08 18.38
C GLN A 95 13.06 3.54 18.49
N LYS A 96 11.83 3.84 18.06
CA LYS A 96 11.23 5.17 18.23
C LYS A 96 11.03 5.53 19.71
N ILE A 97 10.65 4.56 20.56
CA ILE A 97 10.56 4.77 22.00
C ILE A 97 11.93 5.19 22.55
N GLN A 98 13.00 4.47 22.22
CA GLN A 98 14.34 4.80 22.68
C GLN A 98 14.77 6.20 22.22
N TYR A 99 14.63 6.49 20.92
CA TYR A 99 14.91 7.81 20.33
C TYR A 99 14.21 8.98 21.06
N HIS A 100 12.96 8.75 21.51
CA HIS A 100 12.18 9.76 22.22
C HIS A 100 12.44 9.79 23.74
N LYS A 101 12.92 8.68 24.34
CA LYS A 101 13.41 8.66 25.72
C LYS A 101 14.67 9.52 25.84
N ASP A 102 15.61 9.39 24.91
CA ASP A 102 16.88 10.13 24.89
C ASP A 102 16.66 11.66 24.73
N ARG A 103 15.49 12.06 24.23
CA ARG A 103 15.05 13.47 24.08
C ARG A 103 14.03 13.91 25.13
N GLU A 104 13.85 13.12 26.18
CA GLU A 104 12.92 13.39 27.29
C GLU A 104 11.46 13.63 26.86
N ASN A 105 11.04 13.11 25.70
CA ASN A 105 9.69 13.31 25.16
C ASN A 105 8.70 12.29 25.76
N LYS A 106 8.39 12.45 27.06
CA LYS A 106 7.54 11.55 27.86
C LYS A 106 6.17 11.29 27.23
N LYS A 107 5.54 12.32 26.63
CA LYS A 107 4.22 12.19 25.98
C LYS A 107 4.27 11.24 24.78
N THR A 108 5.31 11.33 23.95
CA THR A 108 5.46 10.45 22.79
C THR A 108 5.76 9.02 23.22
N VAL A 109 6.67 8.84 24.18
CA VAL A 109 6.98 7.53 24.76
C VAL A 109 5.71 6.86 25.32
N SER A 110 4.91 7.59 26.10
CA SER A 110 3.63 7.07 26.64
C SER A 110 2.67 6.60 25.53
N ASN A 111 2.54 7.37 24.45
CA ASN A 111 1.67 6.98 23.32
C ASN A 111 2.15 5.71 22.62
N LEU A 112 3.46 5.55 22.43
CA LEU A 112 4.05 4.37 21.80
C LEU A 112 3.95 3.14 22.72
N ASN A 113 4.19 3.29 24.03
CA ASN A 113 3.98 2.21 25.01
C ASN A 113 2.52 1.76 25.06
N THR A 114 1.57 2.70 25.02
CA THR A 114 0.13 2.37 24.97
C THR A 114 -0.19 1.46 23.77
N PHE A 115 0.47 1.66 22.62
CA PHE A 115 0.32 0.77 21.47
C PHE A 115 0.90 -0.63 21.72
N LEU A 116 2.10 -0.73 22.29
CA LEU A 116 2.74 -2.03 22.54
C LEU A 116 2.00 -2.84 23.63
N GLU A 117 1.61 -2.20 24.71
CA GLU A 117 1.04 -2.83 25.90
C GLU A 117 -0.48 -3.09 25.74
N HIS A 118 -1.21 -2.08 25.27
CA HIS A 118 -2.68 -2.12 25.23
C HIS A 118 -3.26 -2.24 23.83
N ARG A 119 -2.42 -2.23 22.78
CA ARG A 119 -2.85 -2.34 21.38
C ARG A 119 -3.80 -1.20 20.97
N ILE A 120 -3.61 -0.02 21.55
CA ILE A 120 -4.37 1.19 21.24
C ILE A 120 -3.54 2.07 20.29
N ILE A 121 -4.09 2.38 19.11
CA ILE A 121 -3.46 3.26 18.13
C ILE A 121 -3.92 4.70 18.40
N ARG A 122 -3.05 5.51 18.99
CA ARG A 122 -3.30 6.95 19.17
C ARG A 122 -2.87 7.73 17.93
N LYS A 123 -3.45 8.93 17.72
CA LYS A 123 -3.10 9.82 16.59
C LYS A 123 -1.59 10.07 16.46
N LYS A 124 -0.89 10.24 17.59
CA LYS A 124 0.57 10.43 17.60
C LYS A 124 1.33 9.19 17.13
N THR A 125 0.90 7.99 17.54
CA THR A 125 1.47 6.71 17.08
C THR A 125 1.27 6.53 15.58
N LEU A 126 0.06 6.79 15.08
CA LEU A 126 -0.22 6.74 13.64
C LEU A 126 0.67 7.72 12.88
N ARG A 127 0.74 8.99 13.30
CA ARG A 127 1.59 9.99 12.63
C ARG A 127 3.06 9.57 12.55
N LEU A 128 3.64 9.12 13.66
CA LEU A 128 5.04 8.67 13.69
C LEU A 128 5.29 7.43 12.82
N PHE A 129 4.29 6.56 12.67
CA PHE A 129 4.35 5.44 11.76
C PHE A 129 4.24 5.91 10.30
N MET A 130 3.44 6.93 10.00
CA MET A 130 3.31 7.49 8.66
C MET A 130 4.61 8.17 8.18
N ASP A 131 5.43 8.69 9.10
CA ASP A 131 6.72 9.31 8.77
C ASP A 131 7.75 8.30 8.21
N ASP A 132 7.54 6.99 8.39
CA ASP A 132 8.41 5.96 7.81
C ASP A 132 7.96 5.54 6.42
N MET A 133 8.92 5.33 5.52
CA MET A 133 8.64 4.73 4.23
C MET A 133 8.10 3.31 4.35
N LYS A 134 7.06 3.01 3.58
CA LYS A 134 6.44 1.68 3.59
C LYS A 134 7.22 0.71 2.74
N THR A 135 7.46 -0.45 3.32
CA THR A 135 8.17 -1.57 2.73
C THR A 135 7.29 -2.34 1.74
N ASN A 136 7.91 -3.07 0.82
CA ASN A 136 7.21 -4.00 -0.08
C ASN A 136 6.31 -5.00 0.70
N LEU A 137 6.77 -5.46 1.86
CA LEU A 137 6.01 -6.35 2.72
C LEU A 137 4.70 -5.72 3.18
N GLU A 138 4.77 -4.50 3.72
CA GLU A 138 3.59 -3.75 4.16
C GLU A 138 2.60 -3.53 3.01
N LEU A 139 3.09 -3.13 1.84
CA LEU A 139 2.26 -2.89 0.67
C LEU A 139 1.56 -4.16 0.19
N LYS A 140 2.23 -5.32 0.23
CA LYS A 140 1.60 -6.61 -0.11
C LYS A 140 0.50 -7.02 0.85
N LEU A 141 0.74 -6.87 2.16
CA LEU A 141 -0.25 -7.21 3.18
C LEU A 141 -1.47 -6.28 3.05
N LEU A 142 -1.24 -4.99 2.80
CA LEU A 142 -2.30 -4.01 2.59
C LEU A 142 -3.07 -4.25 1.29
N ALA A 143 -2.38 -4.56 0.19
CA ALA A 143 -3.01 -4.93 -1.07
C ALA A 143 -3.97 -6.12 -0.89
N PHE A 144 -3.57 -7.13 -0.10
CA PHE A 144 -4.43 -8.25 0.24
C PHE A 144 -5.70 -7.85 1.01
N LEU A 145 -5.61 -6.90 1.94
CA LEU A 145 -6.79 -6.35 2.60
C LEU A 145 -7.75 -5.68 1.61
N PHE A 146 -7.23 -5.13 0.51
CA PHE A 146 -8.02 -4.50 -0.56
C PHE A 146 -8.53 -5.47 -1.63
N GLY A 147 -8.28 -6.77 -1.47
CA GLY A 147 -8.65 -7.79 -2.46
C GLY A 147 -7.58 -8.06 -3.51
N GLY A 148 -6.40 -7.47 -3.38
CA GLY A 148 -5.25 -7.70 -4.26
C GLY A 148 -4.49 -9.00 -3.94
N LYS A 149 -4.09 -9.74 -4.96
CA LYS A 149 -3.15 -10.86 -4.86
C LYS A 149 -1.85 -10.46 -5.52
N PHE A 150 -0.75 -10.48 -4.76
CA PHE A 150 0.57 -10.26 -5.33
C PHE A 150 0.95 -11.47 -6.21
N ILE A 151 1.23 -11.21 -7.48
CA ILE A 151 1.65 -12.23 -8.44
C ILE A 151 3.18 -12.30 -8.41
N LYS A 152 3.70 -13.33 -7.74
CA LYS A 152 5.14 -13.50 -7.56
C LYS A 152 5.80 -13.93 -8.86
N ASN A 153 6.86 -13.24 -9.26
CA ASN A 153 7.83 -13.76 -10.21
C ASN A 153 8.79 -14.73 -9.48
N ASN A 154 8.73 -16.01 -9.81
CA ASN A 154 9.59 -17.02 -9.16
C ASN A 154 11.06 -16.88 -9.55
N ASP A 155 11.34 -16.22 -10.67
CA ASP A 155 12.70 -15.92 -11.16
C ASP A 155 13.30 -14.65 -10.53
N SER A 156 12.63 -14.09 -9.51
CA SER A 156 13.11 -12.90 -8.79
C SER A 156 14.23 -13.26 -7.82
N ASN A 157 15.46 -12.88 -8.16
CA ASN A 157 16.66 -13.20 -7.39
C ASN A 157 16.82 -12.38 -6.09
N ASP A 158 16.08 -11.28 -5.92
CA ASP A 158 16.19 -10.40 -4.74
C ASP A 158 15.22 -10.78 -3.60
N GLY A 159 14.49 -11.89 -3.74
CA GLY A 159 13.53 -12.37 -2.75
C GLY A 159 12.25 -11.55 -2.65
N THR A 160 12.14 -10.43 -3.37
CA THR A 160 10.95 -9.57 -3.34
C THR A 160 9.82 -10.11 -4.22
N GLY A 161 10.12 -11.00 -5.16
CA GLY A 161 9.14 -11.55 -6.10
C GLY A 161 8.75 -10.57 -7.21
N CYS A 162 9.45 -9.44 -7.33
CA CYS A 162 9.23 -8.45 -8.37
C CYS A 162 9.63 -8.98 -9.76
N HIS A 163 9.13 -8.31 -10.78
CA HIS A 163 9.58 -8.50 -12.15
C HIS A 163 10.70 -7.50 -12.42
N ILE A 164 11.84 -8.03 -12.86
CA ILE A 164 12.97 -7.24 -13.34
C ILE A 164 13.06 -7.55 -14.83
N PHE A 165 12.99 -6.51 -15.66
CA PHE A 165 13.06 -6.67 -17.10
C PHE A 165 14.46 -6.33 -17.58
N LYS A 166 15.04 -7.22 -18.37
CA LYS A 166 16.25 -6.89 -19.14
C LYS A 166 15.84 -6.06 -20.36
N LYS A 167 16.73 -5.14 -20.76
CA LYS A 167 16.52 -4.14 -21.81
C LYS A 167 15.90 -4.76 -23.08
N ASN A 168 14.82 -4.14 -23.56
CA ASN A 168 14.28 -4.23 -24.92
C ASN A 168 14.01 -5.65 -25.50
N ASN A 169 13.25 -6.49 -24.80
CA ASN A 169 12.72 -7.75 -25.35
C ASN A 169 11.24 -7.63 -25.73
N LYS A 170 10.83 -8.10 -26.92
CA LYS A 170 9.43 -8.16 -27.37
C LYS A 170 8.51 -8.87 -26.34
N LYS A 171 9.04 -9.86 -25.60
CA LYS A 171 8.34 -10.55 -24.51
C LYS A 171 8.05 -9.63 -23.31
N THR A 172 8.94 -8.69 -22.99
CA THR A 172 8.76 -7.69 -21.92
C THR A 172 7.52 -6.85 -22.17
N ARG A 173 7.35 -6.35 -23.40
CA ARG A 173 6.22 -5.49 -23.77
C ARG A 173 4.88 -6.20 -23.54
N LYS A 174 4.73 -7.43 -24.04
CA LYS A 174 3.49 -8.21 -23.88
C LYS A 174 3.17 -8.44 -22.40
N ARG A 175 4.18 -8.86 -21.62
CA ARG A 175 4.02 -9.13 -20.17
C ARG A 175 3.64 -7.86 -19.40
N LEU A 176 4.26 -6.71 -19.70
CA LEU A 176 3.91 -5.43 -19.08
C LEU A 176 2.46 -5.04 -19.35
N MET A 177 1.97 -5.15 -20.59
CA MET A 177 0.57 -4.83 -20.92
C MET A 177 -0.41 -5.68 -20.11
N GLU A 178 -0.17 -7.00 -20.02
CA GLU A 178 -0.99 -7.91 -19.21
C GLU A 178 -0.98 -7.53 -17.71
N MET A 179 0.17 -7.11 -17.19
CA MET A 179 0.33 -6.73 -15.78
C MET A 179 -0.32 -5.39 -15.43
N ILE A 180 -0.33 -4.44 -16.36
CA ILE A 180 -0.90 -3.10 -16.16
C ILE A 180 -2.41 -3.18 -15.92
N ASP A 181 -3.13 -4.00 -16.69
CA ASP A 181 -4.58 -4.16 -16.53
C ASP A 181 -4.95 -4.77 -15.16
N ASP A 182 -4.13 -5.70 -14.65
CA ASP A 182 -4.31 -6.30 -13.32
C ASP A 182 -4.02 -5.28 -12.19
N GLY A 183 -2.97 -4.47 -12.35
CA GLY A 183 -2.47 -3.49 -11.38
C GLY A 183 -0.96 -3.63 -11.18
N LEU A 184 -0.21 -2.56 -11.46
CA LEU A 184 1.24 -2.61 -11.50
C LEU A 184 1.86 -1.40 -10.79
N MET A 185 2.77 -1.65 -9.85
CA MET A 185 3.58 -0.62 -9.21
C MET A 185 5.03 -0.73 -9.68
N LEU A 186 5.66 0.42 -9.91
CA LEU A 186 7.08 0.54 -10.14
C LEU A 186 7.74 1.01 -8.84
N GLY A 187 8.69 0.22 -8.35
CA GLY A 187 9.62 0.63 -7.30
C GLY A 187 10.95 1.03 -7.92
N LEU A 188 11.44 2.21 -7.54
CA LEU A 188 12.77 2.70 -7.89
C LEU A 188 13.43 3.18 -6.60
N PHE A 189 14.42 2.43 -6.11
CA PHE A 189 14.99 2.60 -4.77
C PHE A 189 13.91 2.67 -3.68
N ASN A 190 13.85 3.79 -2.97
CA ASN A 190 12.87 4.11 -1.93
C ASN A 190 11.75 4.98 -2.49
N HIS A 191 11.27 4.73 -3.71
CA HIS A 191 10.13 5.44 -4.28
C HIS A 191 9.21 4.50 -5.01
N TRP A 192 7.90 4.73 -4.88
CA TRP A 192 6.86 3.85 -5.40
C TRP A 192 5.90 4.66 -6.26
N MET A 193 5.67 4.19 -7.49
CA MET A 193 4.85 4.85 -8.50
C MET A 193 3.83 3.85 -9.06
N ALA A 194 2.65 4.31 -9.47
CA ALA A 194 1.67 3.47 -10.11
C ALA A 194 1.87 3.48 -11.63
N VAL A 195 2.00 2.31 -12.25
CA VAL A 195 2.09 2.21 -13.70
C VAL A 195 0.69 2.30 -14.28
N ARG A 196 0.46 3.29 -15.16
CA ARG A 196 -0.84 3.56 -15.77
C ARG A 196 -1.00 2.87 -17.12
N ASN A 197 -0.02 3.02 -18.00
CA ASN A 197 -0.13 2.57 -19.39
C ASN A 197 1.22 2.22 -20.00
N LEU A 198 1.20 1.43 -21.08
CA LEU A 198 2.28 1.27 -22.04
C LEU A 198 1.76 1.68 -23.43
N GLU A 199 2.23 2.81 -23.94
CA GLU A 199 1.80 3.36 -25.23
C GLU A 199 2.99 3.62 -26.17
N LYS A 200 2.72 4.13 -27.37
CA LYS A 200 3.74 4.63 -28.28
C LYS A 200 3.73 6.15 -28.24
N ASN A 201 4.90 6.77 -28.17
CA ASN A 201 5.04 8.22 -28.38
C ASN A 201 4.98 8.57 -29.87
N ASP A 202 5.06 9.86 -30.20
CA ASP A 202 5.04 10.38 -31.58
C ASP A 202 6.18 9.81 -32.45
N GLN A 203 7.28 9.38 -31.82
CA GLN A 203 8.42 8.74 -32.46
C GLN A 203 8.26 7.20 -32.57
N SER A 204 7.06 6.66 -32.35
CA SER A 204 6.75 5.23 -32.36
C SER A 204 7.52 4.38 -31.34
N GLN A 205 8.16 5.01 -30.35
CA GLN A 205 8.86 4.34 -29.26
C GLN A 205 7.88 3.97 -28.15
N HIS A 206 8.09 2.81 -27.52
CA HIS A 206 7.26 2.38 -26.41
C HIS A 206 7.62 3.15 -25.14
N VAL A 207 6.63 3.78 -24.52
CA VAL A 207 6.75 4.52 -23.25
C VAL A 207 5.82 3.94 -22.21
N ILE A 208 6.33 3.80 -20.98
CA ILE A 208 5.52 3.51 -19.81
C ILE A 208 5.09 4.83 -19.20
N THR A 209 3.79 5.04 -19.10
CA THR A 209 3.21 6.19 -18.41
C THR A 209 2.98 5.80 -16.96
N ILE A 210 3.53 6.59 -16.04
CA ILE A 210 3.45 6.40 -14.59
C ILE A 210 2.76 7.58 -13.91
N ASN A 211 2.03 7.30 -12.85
CA ASN A 211 1.53 8.30 -11.92
C ASN A 211 2.49 8.34 -10.72
N ASP A 212 3.33 9.38 -10.66
CA ASP A 212 4.22 9.65 -9.54
C ASP A 212 3.48 10.50 -8.48
N PRO A 213 3.33 10.00 -7.24
CA PRO A 213 2.70 10.79 -6.17
C PRO A 213 3.40 12.11 -5.80
N LEU A 214 4.67 12.33 -6.19
CA LEU A 214 5.41 13.60 -6.02
C LEU A 214 5.29 14.56 -7.19
N ARG A 215 5.32 14.05 -8.42
CA ARG A 215 5.65 14.83 -9.64
C ARG A 215 4.55 14.81 -10.72
N ASN A 216 3.35 14.33 -10.38
CA ASN A 216 2.23 14.12 -11.30
C ASN A 216 2.47 12.95 -12.26
N ARG A 217 2.24 13.13 -13.56
CA ARG A 217 2.37 12.07 -14.57
C ARG A 217 3.74 12.18 -15.23
N GLU A 218 4.46 11.06 -15.27
CA GLU A 218 5.74 10.95 -15.97
C GLU A 218 5.68 9.82 -17.01
N SER A 219 6.59 9.87 -17.98
CA SER A 219 6.74 8.85 -19.02
C SER A 219 8.18 8.37 -19.04
N ILE A 220 8.38 7.07 -19.03
CA ILE A 220 9.70 6.42 -19.07
C ILE A 220 9.80 5.63 -20.37
N LEU A 221 10.86 5.82 -21.15
CA LEU A 221 11.04 5.01 -22.35
C LEU A 221 11.30 3.55 -21.96
N LEU A 222 10.68 2.60 -22.66
CA LEU A 222 10.90 1.17 -22.42
C LEU A 222 12.38 0.77 -22.59
N SER A 223 13.12 1.54 -23.39
CA SER A 223 14.57 1.40 -23.57
C SER A 223 15.41 1.90 -22.38
N GLU A 224 14.85 2.71 -21.48
CA GLU A 224 15.51 3.21 -20.27
C GLU A 224 15.30 2.30 -19.06
N ILE A 225 14.38 1.33 -19.16
CA ILE A 225 14.17 0.34 -18.12
C ILE A 225 15.41 -0.55 -18.00
N ASP A 226 15.93 -0.60 -16.79
CA ASP A 226 17.09 -1.37 -16.40
C ASP A 226 16.78 -2.29 -15.21
N GLU A 227 17.82 -2.90 -14.69
CA GLU A 227 17.79 -3.76 -13.51
C GLU A 227 17.62 -3.03 -12.17
N ASN A 228 17.38 -1.72 -12.14
CA ASN A 228 16.98 -0.98 -10.95
C ASN A 228 15.46 -0.78 -10.87
N HIS A 229 14.76 -0.95 -11.99
CA HIS A 229 13.31 -0.85 -12.06
C HIS A 229 12.68 -2.15 -11.56
N ARG A 230 11.96 -2.07 -10.43
CA ARG A 230 11.29 -3.21 -9.80
C ARG A 230 9.79 -3.14 -10.06
N PHE A 231 9.24 -4.08 -10.81
CA PHE A 231 7.81 -4.09 -11.13
C PHE A 231 7.05 -5.07 -10.22
N TYR A 232 6.07 -4.56 -9.47
CA TYR A 232 5.27 -5.31 -8.52
C TYR A 232 3.85 -5.48 -9.03
N HIS A 233 3.49 -6.72 -9.33
CA HIS A 233 2.24 -7.08 -9.98
C HIS A 233 1.19 -7.52 -8.97
N TYR A 234 0.02 -6.91 -9.05
CA TYR A 234 -1.12 -7.21 -8.21
C TYR A 234 -2.33 -7.50 -9.09
N ARG A 235 -3.08 -8.55 -8.77
CA ARG A 235 -4.39 -8.81 -9.37
C ARG A 235 -5.48 -8.61 -8.33
N PHE A 236 -6.40 -7.68 -8.58
CA PHE A 236 -7.51 -7.41 -7.67
C PHE A 236 -8.73 -8.28 -7.96
N ASP A 237 -9.30 -8.86 -6.90
CA ASP A 237 -10.42 -9.79 -6.93
C ASP A 237 -11.58 -9.25 -6.08
N LEU A 238 -12.72 -8.97 -6.71
CA LEU A 238 -13.89 -8.38 -6.04
C LEU A 238 -14.47 -9.29 -4.94
N ASN A 239 -14.38 -10.61 -5.08
CA ASN A 239 -14.89 -11.54 -4.07
C ASN A 239 -13.98 -11.54 -2.85
N LEU A 240 -12.66 -11.50 -3.06
CA LEU A 240 -11.70 -11.33 -1.98
C LEU A 240 -11.87 -9.97 -1.30
N GLN A 241 -12.06 -8.89 -2.06
CA GLN A 241 -12.33 -7.56 -1.52
C GLN A 241 -13.57 -7.55 -0.60
N LYS A 242 -14.71 -8.08 -1.07
CA LYS A 242 -15.94 -8.20 -0.27
C LYS A 242 -15.74 -9.03 0.99
N LYS A 243 -14.97 -10.12 0.90
CA LYS A 243 -14.64 -10.97 2.06
C LYS A 243 -13.79 -10.20 3.06
N MET A 244 -12.77 -9.49 2.61
CA MET A 244 -11.84 -8.75 3.46
C MET A 244 -12.49 -7.52 4.08
N ASP A 245 -13.33 -6.78 3.36
CA ASP A 245 -14.12 -5.66 3.88
C ASP A 245 -14.87 -6.05 5.18
N ARG A 246 -15.64 -7.15 5.15
CA ARG A 246 -16.36 -7.65 6.33
C ARG A 246 -15.43 -7.95 7.51
N LYS A 247 -14.23 -8.46 7.24
CA LYS A 247 -13.23 -8.78 8.27
C LYS A 247 -12.60 -7.50 8.83
N ILE A 248 -12.33 -6.51 7.98
CA ILE A 248 -11.75 -5.23 8.37
C ILE A 248 -12.73 -4.44 9.22
N ARG A 249 -14.00 -4.33 8.80
CA ARG A 249 -15.06 -3.66 9.57
C ARG A 249 -15.20 -4.26 10.96
N ARG A 250 -15.24 -5.60 11.06
CA ARG A 250 -15.27 -6.29 12.36
C ARG A 250 -13.99 -6.08 13.18
N ALA A 251 -12.83 -6.06 12.56
CA ALA A 251 -11.56 -5.81 13.25
C ALA A 251 -11.45 -4.37 13.78
N CYS A 252 -12.03 -3.41 13.07
CA CYS A 252 -11.98 -1.98 13.38
C CYS A 252 -13.19 -1.50 14.18
N ASN A 253 -14.15 -2.38 14.51
CA ASN A 253 -15.42 -2.04 15.15
C ASN A 253 -16.21 -0.96 14.40
N LEU A 254 -16.16 -0.98 13.06
CA LEU A 254 -16.92 -0.06 12.22
C LEU A 254 -18.39 -0.49 12.15
N ARG A 255 -19.29 0.45 11.85
CA ARG A 255 -20.72 0.18 11.68
C ARG A 255 -20.91 -0.88 10.57
N LYS A 256 -21.92 -1.76 10.75
CA LYS A 256 -22.33 -2.68 9.68
C LYS A 256 -22.90 -1.85 8.53
N TYR A 257 -22.54 -2.21 7.29
CA TYR A 257 -22.98 -1.59 6.02
C TYR A 257 -24.26 -0.75 6.17
N PRO A 258 -24.26 0.55 5.80
CA PRO A 258 -25.50 1.12 5.29
C PRO A 258 -25.91 0.25 4.09
N LYS A 259 -27.16 -0.22 4.06
CA LYS A 259 -27.70 -0.84 2.86
C LYS A 259 -27.56 0.22 1.76
N ILE A 260 -26.71 -0.04 0.77
CA ILE A 260 -26.66 0.77 -0.44
C ILE A 260 -28.05 0.60 -1.08
N PRO A 261 -28.79 1.69 -1.35
CA PRO A 261 -30.06 1.60 -2.06
C PRO A 261 -29.88 0.94 -3.45
#